data_AF-A0A1B7MU24-F1
#
_entry.id   AF-A0A1B7MU24-F1
#
_cell.length_a   1.000
_cell.length_b   1.000
_cell.length_c   1.000
_cell.angle_alpha   90.00
_cell.angle_beta   90.00
_cell.angle_gamma   90.00
#
_symmetry.space_group_name_H-M   'P 1'
#
loop_
_entity.id
_entity.type
_entity.pdbx_description
1 polymer ?
#
loop_
_entity_poly.entity_id
_entity_poly.type
_entity_poly.pdbx_seq_one_letter_code
_entity_poly.pdbx_strand_id
1 'polypeptide(L)'
;MPLYGHPGVPPGPPGYPGVPPGYPGHTPFIHPTVPPPAAPQPPDTARANFRWTNNADRIDPFAEGPHYGPVLEPFLVRAVAANIRINPLLSPPTDSHNDYLRWNMIFSTSTCYRTTESRRSWIKGRDAPATFPRLSYVRIISRSFPWMISVKARRKNLGVTCGEVVEAISAYMQGDVARKEYESSPSRRRREIWSAYQFNRSTDINAPGGQLGEQLRRLDWLGSNARFGGIVRNDDFVKEACGDVLPCTFELQCIHNYPLNQEEAAEQRRRHAQDRSRPRSAGSTRSSRGRTTVEEVDDEDEDDEE
;
A
#
# COMPACT_ATOMS: atom_id res chain seq x y z
N MET A 1 -22.92 41.37 -41.20
CA MET A 1 -22.37 42.44 -42.06
C MET A 1 -20.85 42.27 -42.10
N PRO A 2 -20.21 42.40 -43.27
CA PRO A 2 -19.33 41.36 -43.84
C PRO A 2 -17.87 41.82 -44.05
N LEU A 3 -17.03 40.91 -44.54
CA LEU A 3 -15.91 41.04 -45.52
C LEU A 3 -14.69 40.20 -45.10
N TYR A 4 -14.44 39.07 -45.75
CA TYR A 4 -13.66 38.87 -47.00
C TYR A 4 -12.14 39.03 -46.82
N GLY A 5 -11.38 38.02 -47.26
CA GLY A 5 -9.93 38.14 -47.47
C GLY A 5 -9.19 36.79 -47.56
N HIS A 6 -9.17 36.22 -48.76
CA HIS A 6 -8.33 35.07 -49.18
C HIS A 6 -7.08 35.63 -49.93
N PRO A 7 -6.18 34.82 -50.53
CA PRO A 7 -4.97 34.17 -49.99
C PRO A 7 -3.66 34.75 -50.56
N GLY A 8 -2.49 34.33 -50.03
CA GLY A 8 -1.17 34.68 -50.59
C GLY A 8 -0.19 33.50 -50.55
N VAL A 9 0.16 32.99 -51.73
CA VAL A 9 1.24 32.02 -51.97
C VAL A 9 2.48 32.79 -52.43
N PRO A 10 3.68 32.57 -51.86
CA PRO A 10 4.92 33.09 -52.43
C PRO A 10 5.63 32.10 -53.38
N PRO A 11 6.34 32.60 -54.42
CA PRO A 11 7.01 31.82 -55.46
C PRO A 11 8.44 31.38 -55.06
N GLY A 12 8.96 30.35 -55.75
CA GLY A 12 10.22 29.66 -55.43
C GLY A 12 11.52 30.32 -55.91
N PRO A 13 12.67 29.62 -55.84
CA PRO A 13 13.94 30.05 -56.42
C PRO A 13 14.47 29.14 -57.57
N PRO A 14 15.50 29.60 -58.30
CA PRO A 14 15.72 29.33 -59.72
C PRO A 14 16.65 28.15 -60.04
N GLY A 15 16.56 27.70 -61.30
CA GLY A 15 17.38 26.66 -61.89
C GLY A 15 18.86 27.04 -62.09
N TYR A 16 19.65 25.99 -62.33
CA TYR A 16 21.04 26.07 -62.78
C TYR A 16 21.22 25.36 -64.13
N PRO A 17 22.20 25.79 -64.96
CA PRO A 17 22.28 25.43 -66.37
C PRO A 17 23.30 24.31 -66.68
N GLY A 18 22.93 23.51 -67.69
CA GLY A 18 23.75 23.02 -68.81
C GLY A 18 25.18 22.51 -68.62
N VAL A 19 25.41 21.24 -68.97
CA VAL A 19 26.67 20.69 -69.51
C VAL A 19 26.33 19.54 -70.51
N PRO A 20 27.21 19.13 -71.44
CA PRO A 20 26.92 19.01 -72.88
C PRO A 20 26.82 17.54 -73.38
N PRO A 21 26.46 17.31 -74.66
CA PRO A 21 26.29 15.97 -75.22
C PRO A 21 27.61 15.41 -75.75
N GLY A 22 27.93 14.15 -75.43
CA GLY A 22 29.14 13.49 -75.92
C GLY A 22 29.14 11.97 -75.81
N TYR A 23 28.99 11.35 -76.97
CA TYR A 23 29.39 9.99 -77.38
C TYR A 23 28.52 8.74 -77.07
N PRO A 24 28.18 7.95 -78.12
CA PRO A 24 27.56 6.64 -77.99
C PRO A 24 28.63 5.56 -77.82
N GLY A 25 28.56 4.81 -76.71
CA GLY A 25 29.46 3.71 -76.40
C GLY A 25 28.66 2.53 -75.85
N HIS A 26 28.79 1.39 -76.53
CA HIS A 26 28.16 0.12 -76.22
C HIS A 26 28.35 -0.34 -74.75
N THR A 27 27.28 -0.78 -74.10
CA THR A 27 27.34 -1.73 -72.98
C THR A 27 26.20 -2.76 -73.07
N PRO A 28 26.45 -4.01 -72.66
CA PRO A 28 25.63 -5.17 -73.01
C PRO A 28 24.37 -5.31 -72.14
N PHE A 29 23.39 -6.03 -72.69
CA PHE A 29 22.20 -6.51 -72.01
C PHE A 29 22.55 -7.23 -70.69
N ILE A 30 22.15 -6.66 -69.55
CA ILE A 30 22.22 -7.29 -68.23
C ILE A 30 20.84 -7.91 -67.95
N HIS A 31 20.82 -9.23 -67.73
CA HIS A 31 19.64 -9.98 -67.30
C HIS A 31 19.10 -9.44 -65.95
N PRO A 32 17.77 -9.50 -65.70
CA PRO A 32 17.21 -9.15 -64.40
C PRO A 32 17.66 -10.17 -63.35
N THR A 33 18.59 -9.76 -62.48
CA THR A 33 18.94 -10.50 -61.27
C THR A 33 17.78 -10.42 -60.28
N VAL A 34 17.22 -11.58 -59.95
CA VAL A 34 16.30 -11.76 -58.82
C VAL A 34 16.97 -11.22 -57.55
N PRO A 35 16.32 -10.35 -56.75
CA PRO A 35 16.89 -9.88 -55.50
C PRO A 35 17.13 -11.07 -54.55
N PRO A 36 18.25 -11.11 -53.82
CA PRO A 36 18.50 -12.16 -52.86
C PRO A 36 17.42 -12.18 -51.77
N PRO A 37 17.10 -13.35 -51.19
CA PRO A 37 16.18 -13.43 -50.07
C PRO A 37 16.66 -12.50 -48.95
N ALA A 38 15.75 -11.68 -48.43
CA ALA A 38 16.03 -10.78 -47.34
C ALA A 38 16.70 -11.55 -46.18
N ALA A 39 17.85 -11.05 -45.73
CA ALA A 39 18.48 -11.55 -44.52
C ALA A 39 17.44 -11.49 -43.37
N PRO A 40 17.36 -12.50 -42.49
CA PRO A 40 16.47 -12.46 -41.34
C PRO A 40 16.79 -11.18 -40.55
N GLN A 41 15.82 -10.29 -40.45
CA GLN A 41 15.96 -9.08 -39.67
C GLN A 41 16.35 -9.48 -38.24
N PRO A 42 17.36 -8.85 -37.63
CA PRO A 42 17.64 -9.07 -36.22
C PRO A 42 16.35 -8.76 -35.45
N PRO A 43 15.94 -9.60 -34.49
CA PRO A 43 14.71 -9.39 -33.77
C PRO A 43 14.75 -8.01 -33.11
N ASP A 44 13.70 -7.22 -33.37
CA ASP A 44 13.44 -5.92 -32.76
C ASP A 44 13.72 -5.96 -31.25
N THR A 45 14.90 -5.48 -30.83
CA THR A 45 15.33 -5.44 -29.43
C THR A 45 14.60 -4.37 -28.60
N ALA A 46 13.53 -3.76 -29.12
CA ALA A 46 12.80 -2.68 -28.46
C ALA A 46 11.49 -3.11 -27.77
N ARG A 47 11.10 -4.38 -27.86
CA ARG A 47 10.07 -4.97 -27.00
C ARG A 47 10.66 -6.16 -26.28
N ALA A 48 11.27 -5.88 -25.13
CA ALA A 48 11.59 -6.90 -24.14
C ALA A 48 10.30 -7.54 -23.63
N ASN A 49 9.71 -8.42 -24.45
CA ASN A 49 8.84 -9.48 -23.98
C ASN A 49 9.72 -10.39 -23.12
N PHE A 50 9.85 -10.04 -21.84
CA PHE A 50 10.44 -10.88 -20.81
C PHE A 50 9.68 -12.20 -20.81
N ARG A 51 10.20 -13.17 -21.56
CA ARG A 51 9.68 -14.52 -21.66
C ARG A 51 10.18 -15.28 -20.43
N TRP A 52 9.46 -15.15 -19.33
CA TRP A 52 9.68 -15.86 -18.08
C TRP A 52 9.42 -17.36 -18.27
N THR A 53 10.34 -18.17 -18.79
CA THR A 53 10.06 -19.62 -19.03
C THR A 53 10.87 -20.60 -18.18
N ASN A 54 11.72 -20.16 -17.25
CA ASN A 54 12.39 -21.08 -16.32
C ASN A 54 11.93 -20.84 -14.86
N ASN A 55 11.29 -21.85 -14.27
CA ASN A 55 10.71 -21.80 -12.92
C ASN A 55 11.75 -21.85 -11.78
N ALA A 56 13.03 -22.11 -12.06
CA ALA A 56 14.07 -22.19 -11.04
C ALA A 56 14.69 -20.83 -10.66
N ASP A 57 14.48 -19.79 -11.48
CA ASP A 57 15.08 -18.45 -11.32
C ASP A 57 14.05 -17.38 -10.90
N ARG A 58 12.82 -17.80 -10.61
CA ARG A 58 11.74 -16.90 -10.22
C ARG A 58 11.81 -16.66 -8.72
N ILE A 59 12.52 -15.60 -8.34
CA ILE A 59 12.40 -15.02 -7.00
C ILE A 59 10.91 -14.75 -6.74
N ASP A 60 10.40 -15.22 -5.61
CA ASP A 60 9.03 -14.92 -5.19
C ASP A 60 8.82 -13.40 -5.22
N PRO A 61 7.83 -12.87 -5.96
CA PRO A 61 7.55 -11.43 -6.00
C PRO A 61 7.28 -10.83 -4.61
N PHE A 62 6.97 -11.65 -3.60
CA PHE A 62 6.78 -11.24 -2.22
C PHE A 62 7.86 -11.75 -1.26
N ALA A 63 9.03 -12.15 -1.79
CA ALA A 63 10.19 -12.50 -0.96
C ALA A 63 10.54 -11.38 0.03
N GLU A 64 11.02 -11.74 1.21
CA GLU A 64 11.48 -10.74 2.18
C GLU A 64 12.87 -10.19 1.78
N GLY A 65 13.09 -8.90 2.02
CA GLY A 65 14.39 -8.27 1.86
C GLY A 65 14.45 -7.14 0.81
N PRO A 66 15.58 -6.40 0.76
CA PRO A 66 15.72 -5.23 -0.10
C PRO A 66 16.07 -5.55 -1.55
N HIS A 67 16.40 -6.81 -1.85
CA HIS A 67 17.24 -7.18 -2.99
C HIS A 67 16.56 -7.23 -4.37
N TYR A 68 15.27 -6.92 -4.50
CA TYR A 68 14.58 -7.03 -5.78
C TYR A 68 13.60 -5.86 -6.08
N GLY A 69 13.79 -5.23 -7.24
CA GLY A 69 12.93 -4.17 -7.79
C GLY A 69 12.95 -2.83 -7.03
N PRO A 70 12.59 -1.71 -7.67
CA PRO A 70 12.46 -0.42 -6.98
C PRO A 70 11.23 -0.39 -6.06
N VAL A 71 11.29 0.46 -5.03
CA VAL A 71 10.11 0.84 -4.25
C VAL A 71 9.48 2.06 -4.92
N LEU A 72 8.25 1.92 -5.39
CA LEU A 72 7.56 2.96 -6.14
C LEU A 72 6.80 3.91 -5.20
N GLU A 73 6.94 5.20 -5.47
CA GLU A 73 6.09 6.24 -4.88
C GLU A 73 4.79 6.40 -5.69
N PRO A 74 3.69 6.93 -5.11
CA PRO A 74 2.40 7.03 -5.80
C PRO A 74 2.44 7.74 -7.15
N PHE A 75 3.27 8.78 -7.28
CA PHE A 75 3.45 9.48 -8.55
C PHE A 75 4.07 8.57 -9.62
N LEU A 76 5.12 7.82 -9.27
CA LEU A 76 5.79 6.89 -10.17
C LEU A 76 4.87 5.76 -10.60
N VAL A 77 4.05 5.23 -9.70
CA VAL A 77 3.05 4.19 -10.02
C VAL A 77 2.13 4.64 -11.16
N ARG A 78 1.65 5.89 -11.09
CA ARG A 78 0.79 6.47 -12.14
C ARG A 78 1.57 6.71 -13.43
N ALA A 79 2.77 7.27 -13.34
CA ALA A 79 3.60 7.61 -14.50
C ALA A 79 3.99 6.37 -15.34
N VAL A 80 4.28 5.24 -14.68
CA VAL A 80 4.69 4.00 -15.36
C VAL A 80 3.53 3.01 -15.58
N ALA A 81 2.30 3.41 -15.25
CA ALA A 81 1.12 2.54 -15.28
C ALA A 81 1.36 1.16 -14.62
N ALA A 82 1.98 1.16 -13.44
CA ALA A 82 2.41 -0.07 -12.79
C ALA A 82 1.21 -0.99 -12.49
N ASN A 83 1.32 -2.27 -12.87
CA ASN A 83 0.34 -3.29 -12.48
C ASN A 83 0.60 -3.74 -11.03
N ILE A 84 -0.10 -3.10 -10.08
CA ILE A 84 0.04 -3.43 -8.66
C ILE A 84 -0.78 -4.67 -8.30
N ARG A 85 -0.11 -5.66 -7.71
CA ARG A 85 -0.69 -6.87 -7.11
C ARG A 85 -0.55 -6.82 -5.60
N ILE A 86 -1.60 -7.22 -4.89
CA ILE A 86 -1.60 -7.32 -3.42
C ILE A 86 -1.00 -8.67 -3.01
N ASN A 87 -0.29 -8.69 -1.88
CA ASN A 87 0.23 -9.91 -1.29
C ASN A 87 -0.93 -10.88 -0.95
N PRO A 88 -0.89 -12.15 -1.40
CA PRO A 88 -1.94 -13.13 -1.11
C PRO A 88 -2.29 -13.26 0.38
N LEU A 89 -1.35 -13.01 1.30
CA LEU A 89 -1.60 -13.04 2.74
C LEU A 89 -2.61 -11.98 3.20
N LEU A 90 -2.65 -10.84 2.51
CA LEU A 90 -3.59 -9.75 2.77
C LEU A 90 -4.87 -9.88 1.94
N SER A 91 -4.88 -10.73 0.92
CA SER A 91 -6.03 -10.90 0.03
C SER A 91 -7.17 -11.66 0.73
N PRO A 92 -8.41 -11.51 0.27
CA PRO A 92 -9.51 -12.33 0.75
C PRO A 92 -9.27 -13.82 0.54
N PRO A 93 -9.84 -14.68 1.40
CA PRO A 93 -9.82 -16.12 1.18
C PRO A 93 -10.51 -16.46 -0.15
N THR A 94 -9.89 -17.33 -0.95
CA THR A 94 -10.47 -17.90 -2.17
C THR A 94 -10.57 -19.41 -2.01
N ASP A 95 -11.47 -20.07 -2.75
CA ASP A 95 -11.65 -21.53 -2.69
C ASP A 95 -10.36 -22.31 -2.97
N SER A 96 -9.44 -21.70 -3.73
CA SER A 96 -8.13 -22.25 -4.10
C SER A 96 -7.00 -21.93 -3.12
N HIS A 97 -7.18 -20.96 -2.20
CA HIS A 97 -6.10 -20.44 -1.35
C HIS A 97 -6.53 -20.45 0.12
N ASN A 98 -6.09 -21.48 0.83
CA ASN A 98 -6.42 -21.68 2.25
C ASN A 98 -5.55 -20.88 3.22
N ASP A 99 -4.64 -20.06 2.70
CA ASP A 99 -3.65 -19.35 3.50
C ASP A 99 -3.96 -17.84 3.56
N TYR A 100 -4.54 -17.40 4.66
CA TYR A 100 -4.98 -16.02 4.83
C TYR A 100 -4.93 -15.62 6.31
N LEU A 101 -5.04 -14.32 6.56
CA LEU A 101 -5.11 -13.79 7.91
C LEU A 101 -6.55 -13.85 8.44
N ARG A 102 -6.73 -14.50 9.59
CA ARG A 102 -7.95 -14.43 10.39
C ARG A 102 -7.72 -13.46 11.54
N TRP A 103 -8.52 -12.40 11.58
CA TRP A 103 -8.41 -11.38 12.60
C TRP A 103 -9.74 -10.65 12.78
N ASN A 104 -10.14 -10.46 14.04
CA ASN A 104 -11.24 -9.59 14.39
C ASN A 104 -10.68 -8.21 14.80
N MET A 105 -11.01 -7.17 14.03
CA MET A 105 -10.37 -5.85 14.11
C MET A 105 -10.77 -5.06 15.37
N ILE A 106 -11.75 -5.52 16.15
CA ILE A 106 -12.02 -4.96 17.49
C ILE A 106 -10.98 -5.37 18.52
N PHE A 107 -10.11 -6.34 18.21
CA PHE A 107 -9.04 -6.81 19.07
C PHE A 107 -7.65 -6.41 18.54
N SER A 108 -6.65 -6.45 19.43
CA SER A 108 -5.24 -6.23 19.09
C SER A 108 -4.76 -7.13 17.94
N THR A 109 -3.75 -6.68 17.20
CA THR A 109 -3.08 -7.48 16.16
C THR A 109 -2.40 -8.74 16.71
N SER A 110 -2.21 -8.84 18.02
CA SER A 110 -1.73 -10.06 18.70
C SER A 110 -2.72 -11.23 18.63
N THR A 111 -4.00 -10.96 18.34
CA THR A 111 -5.02 -11.99 18.08
C THR A 111 -5.19 -12.29 16.60
N CYS A 112 -4.42 -11.63 15.72
CA CYS A 112 -4.34 -12.00 14.31
C CYS A 112 -3.51 -13.28 14.18
N TYR A 113 -3.95 -14.18 13.30
CA TYR A 113 -3.21 -15.39 12.99
C TYR A 113 -3.41 -15.80 11.54
N ARG A 114 -2.42 -16.52 11.02
CA ARG A 114 -2.45 -17.15 9.71
C ARG A 114 -3.13 -18.50 9.82
N THR A 115 -4.06 -18.81 8.93
CA THR A 115 -4.87 -20.04 8.98
C THR A 115 -4.07 -21.33 8.84
N THR A 116 -2.94 -21.28 8.15
CA THR A 116 -2.04 -22.44 7.96
C THR A 116 -1.10 -22.68 9.13
N GLU A 117 -0.98 -21.74 10.08
CA GLU A 117 -0.09 -21.88 11.24
C GLU A 117 -0.81 -22.52 12.43
N SER A 118 -0.32 -23.69 12.86
CA SER A 118 -0.89 -24.45 13.99
C SER A 118 -0.88 -23.70 15.31
N ARG A 119 0.08 -22.79 15.53
CA ARG A 119 0.23 -22.03 16.78
C ARG A 119 -0.60 -20.75 16.84
N ARG A 120 -1.51 -20.53 15.87
CA ARG A 120 -2.29 -19.29 15.72
C ARG A 120 -1.37 -18.07 15.85
N SER A 121 -0.28 -18.07 15.10
CA SER A 121 0.66 -16.95 14.98
C SER A 121 0.62 -16.40 13.57
N TRP A 122 1.19 -15.21 13.38
CA TRP A 122 1.44 -14.64 12.05
C TRP A 122 2.77 -13.88 12.05
N ILE A 123 3.84 -14.57 12.44
CA ILE A 123 5.18 -13.98 12.39
C ILE A 123 5.74 -14.11 10.98
N LYS A 124 5.51 -15.25 10.32
CA LYS A 124 5.99 -15.50 8.95
C LYS A 124 5.14 -14.71 7.94
N GLY A 125 5.81 -13.92 7.11
CA GLY A 125 5.16 -13.06 6.10
C GLY A 125 4.76 -11.69 6.63
N ARG A 126 5.00 -11.38 7.91
CA ARG A 126 4.78 -10.05 8.47
C ARG A 126 5.73 -9.01 7.86
N ASP A 127 6.97 -9.42 7.57
CA ASP A 127 7.98 -8.58 6.93
C ASP A 127 7.94 -8.63 5.40
N ALA A 128 7.10 -9.50 4.82
CA ALA A 128 6.88 -9.55 3.38
C ALA A 128 6.23 -8.24 2.89
N PRO A 129 6.55 -7.79 1.67
CA PRO A 129 5.94 -6.59 1.10
C PRO A 129 4.44 -6.80 0.90
N ALA A 130 3.66 -5.76 1.18
CA ALA A 130 2.21 -5.77 1.03
C ALA A 130 1.77 -5.80 -0.44
N THR A 131 2.63 -5.35 -1.35
CA THR A 131 2.34 -5.26 -2.79
C THR A 131 3.55 -5.60 -3.65
N PHE A 132 3.26 -5.98 -4.90
CA PHE A 132 4.24 -6.11 -5.97
C PHE A 132 3.79 -5.30 -7.20
N PRO A 133 4.61 -4.37 -7.72
CA PRO A 133 5.85 -3.84 -7.15
C PRO A 133 5.69 -3.27 -5.74
N ARG A 134 6.81 -3.11 -5.03
CA ARG A 134 6.85 -2.60 -3.65
C ARG A 134 6.45 -1.12 -3.65
N LEU A 135 5.61 -0.71 -2.71
CA LEU A 135 5.12 0.66 -2.61
C LEU A 135 5.65 1.36 -1.36
N SER A 136 6.00 2.65 -1.44
CA SER A 136 6.37 3.44 -0.26
C SER A 136 5.17 3.92 0.56
N TYR A 137 3.99 3.91 -0.06
CA TYR A 137 2.75 4.40 0.50
C TYR A 137 1.57 3.57 0.01
N VAL A 138 0.68 3.22 0.93
CA VAL A 138 -0.57 2.49 0.69
C VAL A 138 -1.71 3.25 1.35
N ARG A 139 -2.84 3.33 0.66
CA ARG A 139 -4.06 3.95 1.14
C ARG A 139 -5.17 2.91 1.17
N ILE A 140 -5.92 2.88 2.26
CA ILE A 140 -6.97 1.88 2.49
C ILE A 140 -8.28 2.61 2.73
N ILE A 141 -9.30 2.23 1.98
CA ILE A 141 -10.69 2.70 2.13
C ILE A 141 -11.60 1.50 2.38
N SER A 142 -12.82 1.71 2.88
CA SER A 142 -13.77 0.62 3.07
C SER A 142 -15.20 1.12 2.88
N ARG A 143 -16.11 0.20 2.54
CA ARG A 143 -17.55 0.49 2.56
C ARG A 143 -18.12 0.56 3.98
N SER A 144 -17.42 -0.03 4.95
CA SER A 144 -17.87 -0.09 6.35
C SER A 144 -17.70 1.23 7.11
N PHE A 145 -16.80 2.10 6.64
CA PHE A 145 -16.50 3.37 7.30
C PHE A 145 -16.05 4.42 6.29
N PRO A 146 -16.30 5.72 6.55
CA PRO A 146 -16.04 6.78 5.58
C PRO A 146 -14.58 7.24 5.54
N TRP A 147 -13.73 6.74 6.43
CA TRP A 147 -12.35 7.18 6.57
C TRP A 147 -11.38 6.49 5.62
N MET A 148 -10.23 7.14 5.49
CA MET A 148 -9.11 6.68 4.71
C MET A 148 -7.90 6.44 5.61
N ILE A 149 -7.39 5.22 5.62
CA ILE A 149 -6.22 4.83 6.41
C ILE A 149 -4.98 4.98 5.52
N SER A 150 -4.01 5.74 5.99
CA SER A 150 -2.74 5.98 5.30
C SER A 150 -1.63 5.17 5.93
N VAL A 151 -0.96 4.34 5.13
CA VAL A 151 0.17 3.50 5.56
C VAL A 151 1.42 3.94 4.82
N LYS A 152 2.43 4.39 5.55
CA LYS A 152 3.74 4.77 5.02
C LYS A 152 4.76 3.71 5.41
N ALA A 153 5.62 3.32 4.47
CA ALA A 153 6.70 2.40 4.73
C ALA A 153 7.62 2.96 5.82
N ARG A 154 7.86 2.22 6.90
CA ARG A 154 8.84 2.63 7.92
C ARG A 154 10.26 2.58 7.34
N ARG A 155 10.51 1.58 6.49
CA ARG A 155 11.78 1.35 5.79
C ARG A 155 11.60 1.61 4.30
N LYS A 156 12.07 2.76 3.81
CA LYS A 156 11.88 3.19 2.41
C LYS A 156 12.39 2.18 1.38
N ASN A 157 13.45 1.44 1.68
CA ASN A 157 14.07 0.44 0.81
C ASN A 157 13.31 -0.90 0.74
N LEU A 158 12.38 -1.14 1.67
CA LEU A 158 11.54 -2.35 1.67
C LEU A 158 10.13 -2.07 1.15
N GLY A 159 9.68 -0.83 1.25
CA GLY A 159 8.28 -0.48 1.01
C GLY A 159 7.39 -0.91 2.18
N VAL A 160 6.08 -0.78 1.97
CA VAL A 160 5.05 -1.12 2.96
C VAL A 160 4.99 -2.64 3.11
N THR A 161 5.07 -3.14 4.35
CA THR A 161 4.96 -4.58 4.64
C THR A 161 3.55 -4.99 5.06
N CYS A 162 3.23 -6.29 4.98
CA CYS A 162 1.97 -6.85 5.48
C CYS A 162 1.76 -6.52 6.97
N GLY A 163 2.83 -6.60 7.76
CA GLY A 163 2.89 -6.15 9.16
C GLY A 163 2.41 -4.73 9.35
N GLU A 164 3.00 -3.79 8.61
CA GLU A 164 2.69 -2.37 8.71
C GLU A 164 1.23 -2.07 8.34
N VAL A 165 0.67 -2.79 7.35
CA VAL A 165 -0.74 -2.66 6.96
C VAL A 165 -1.67 -3.06 8.10
N VAL A 166 -1.49 -4.24 8.67
CA VAL A 166 -2.36 -4.76 9.75
C VAL A 166 -2.25 -3.90 11.00
N GLU A 167 -1.03 -3.49 11.37
CA GLU A 167 -0.80 -2.58 12.50
C GLU A 167 -1.43 -1.20 12.28
N ALA A 168 -1.31 -0.63 11.07
CA ALA A 168 -1.91 0.66 10.75
C ALA A 168 -3.44 0.60 10.82
N ILE A 169 -4.06 -0.50 10.34
CA ILE A 169 -5.50 -0.70 10.50
C ILE A 169 -5.87 -0.75 11.97
N SER A 170 -5.19 -1.56 12.79
CA SER A 170 -5.50 -1.69 14.22
C SER A 170 -5.36 -0.36 14.97
N ALA A 171 -4.22 0.32 14.77
CA ALA A 171 -3.97 1.62 15.39
C ALA A 171 -5.01 2.66 14.97
N TYR A 172 -5.44 2.65 13.71
CA TYR A 172 -6.48 3.55 13.24
C TYR A 172 -7.84 3.24 13.88
N MET A 173 -8.19 1.97 14.03
CA MET A 173 -9.46 1.53 14.63
C MET A 173 -9.55 1.81 16.14
N GLN A 174 -8.41 1.85 16.84
CA GLN A 174 -8.33 2.26 18.24
C GLN A 174 -8.47 3.78 18.45
N GLY A 175 -8.44 4.57 17.38
CA GLY A 175 -8.66 6.01 17.45
C GLY A 175 -10.11 6.38 17.79
N ASP A 176 -10.30 7.62 18.24
CA ASP A 176 -11.62 8.15 18.58
C ASP A 176 -12.41 8.55 17.32
N VAL A 177 -13.73 8.47 17.42
CA VAL A 177 -14.66 9.02 16.42
C VAL A 177 -14.96 10.47 16.78
N ALA A 178 -14.80 11.38 15.83
CA ALA A 178 -15.15 12.78 16.09
C ALA A 178 -16.67 12.91 16.21
N ARG A 179 -17.13 13.72 17.17
CA ARG A 179 -18.57 13.94 17.42
C ARG A 179 -19.36 14.30 16.17
N LYS A 180 -18.82 15.23 15.37
CA LYS A 180 -19.42 15.67 14.11
C LYS A 180 -19.65 14.52 13.12
N GLU A 181 -18.72 13.57 13.04
CA GLU A 181 -18.82 12.41 12.15
C GLU A 181 -19.95 11.47 12.61
N TYR A 182 -20.01 11.21 13.92
CA TYR A 182 -21.10 10.42 14.50
C TYR A 182 -22.46 11.08 14.28
N GLU A 183 -22.59 12.39 14.54
CA GLU A 183 -23.85 13.13 14.38
C GLU A 183 -24.29 13.25 12.91
N SER A 184 -23.35 13.33 11.98
CA SER A 184 -23.63 13.35 10.53
C SER A 184 -24.12 12.00 9.97
N SER A 185 -24.02 10.93 10.76
CA SER A 185 -24.43 9.60 10.31
C SER A 185 -25.95 9.41 10.35
N PRO A 186 -26.53 8.64 9.41
CA PRO A 186 -27.96 8.32 9.43
C PRO A 186 -28.39 7.70 10.77
N SER A 187 -29.60 8.02 11.25
CA SER A 187 -30.12 7.53 12.54
C SER A 187 -30.12 6.01 12.67
N ARG A 188 -30.33 5.27 11.57
CA ARG A 188 -30.17 3.81 11.55
C ARG A 188 -28.73 3.40 11.86
N ARG A 189 -27.76 4.01 11.18
CA ARG A 189 -26.33 3.73 11.37
C ARG A 189 -25.87 4.08 12.78
N ARG A 190 -26.33 5.21 13.34
CA ARG A 190 -26.02 5.60 14.72
C ARG A 190 -26.48 4.57 15.76
N ARG A 191 -27.64 3.93 15.54
CA ARG A 191 -28.12 2.82 16.40
C ARG A 191 -27.23 1.58 16.30
N GLU A 192 -26.81 1.22 15.09
CA GLU A 192 -25.87 0.10 14.87
C GLU A 192 -24.53 0.35 15.57
N ILE A 193 -23.97 1.54 15.40
CA ILE A 193 -22.73 1.98 16.06
C ILE A 193 -22.90 1.97 17.59
N TRP A 194 -24.03 2.46 18.10
CA TRP A 194 -24.31 2.48 19.53
C TRP A 194 -24.44 1.07 20.12
N SER A 195 -25.12 0.17 19.42
CA SER A 195 -25.23 -1.23 19.83
C SER A 195 -23.86 -1.90 19.88
N ALA A 196 -23.00 -1.66 18.88
CA ALA A 196 -21.64 -2.15 18.88
C ALA A 196 -20.78 -1.54 20.00
N TYR A 197 -20.94 -0.24 20.27
CA TYR A 197 -20.30 0.45 21.40
C TYR A 197 -20.62 -0.22 22.73
N GLN A 198 -21.90 -0.51 22.98
CA GLN A 198 -22.35 -1.19 24.20
C GLN A 198 -21.83 -2.63 24.26
N PHE A 199 -21.93 -3.37 23.15
CA PHE A 199 -21.44 -4.75 23.06
C PHE A 199 -19.94 -4.84 23.32
N ASN A 200 -19.13 -4.00 22.67
CA ASN A 200 -17.68 -4.03 22.78
C ASN A 200 -17.17 -3.72 24.19
N ARG A 201 -17.98 -3.04 25.01
CA ARG A 201 -17.68 -2.73 26.42
C ARG A 201 -18.35 -3.68 27.42
N SER A 202 -19.18 -4.60 26.95
CA SER A 202 -19.84 -5.60 27.77
C SER A 202 -18.87 -6.66 28.29
N THR A 203 -19.33 -7.51 29.20
CA THR A 203 -18.57 -8.66 29.71
C THR A 203 -18.66 -9.90 28.81
N ASP A 204 -19.24 -9.77 27.61
CA ASP A 204 -19.40 -10.87 26.66
C ASP A 204 -18.04 -11.50 26.31
N ILE A 205 -18.06 -12.80 25.99
CA ILE A 205 -16.85 -13.54 25.66
C ILE A 205 -16.20 -13.07 24.35
N ASN A 206 -17.01 -12.57 23.42
CA ASN A 206 -16.61 -12.06 22.11
C ASN A 206 -16.36 -10.55 22.11
N ALA A 207 -16.50 -9.88 23.25
CA ALA A 207 -16.25 -8.46 23.40
C ALA A 207 -14.85 -8.19 24.00
N PRO A 208 -14.17 -7.10 23.58
CA PRO A 208 -12.94 -6.63 24.24
C PRO A 208 -13.16 -6.24 25.71
N GLY A 209 -14.35 -5.75 26.05
CA GLY A 209 -14.78 -5.34 27.39
C GLY A 209 -14.34 -3.94 27.79
N GLY A 210 -14.39 -3.64 29.09
CA GLY A 210 -14.16 -2.30 29.66
C GLY A 210 -12.78 -1.67 29.43
N GLN A 211 -11.88 -2.34 28.68
CA GLN A 211 -10.56 -1.83 28.34
C GLN A 211 -10.58 -0.70 27.30
N LEU A 212 -11.69 -0.56 26.57
CA LEU A 212 -11.84 0.45 25.50
C LEU A 212 -12.07 1.88 26.01
N GLY A 213 -12.33 2.04 27.31
CA GLY A 213 -12.74 3.31 27.90
C GLY A 213 -14.16 3.72 27.49
N GLU A 214 -14.55 4.94 27.87
CA GLU A 214 -15.89 5.50 27.65
C GLU A 214 -16.02 6.17 26.28
N GLN A 215 -14.92 6.52 25.62
CA GLN A 215 -14.97 7.20 24.32
C GLN A 215 -15.42 6.26 23.22
N LEU A 216 -16.22 6.76 22.28
CA LEU A 216 -16.59 6.04 21.06
C LEU A 216 -15.36 5.89 20.16
N ARG A 217 -14.96 4.63 19.90
CA ARG A 217 -13.79 4.28 19.09
C ARG A 217 -14.20 3.94 17.67
N ARG A 218 -13.29 4.08 16.71
CA ARG A 218 -13.56 3.77 15.30
C ARG A 218 -13.86 2.28 15.08
N LEU A 219 -13.35 1.38 15.93
CA LEU A 219 -13.74 -0.03 15.93
C LEU A 219 -15.23 -0.24 16.22
N ASP A 220 -15.88 0.64 17.00
CA ASP A 220 -17.32 0.57 17.27
C ASP A 220 -18.11 0.87 15.99
N TRP A 221 -17.51 1.61 15.05
CA TRP A 221 -18.11 1.92 13.76
C TRP A 221 -18.26 0.70 12.85
N LEU A 222 -17.44 -0.33 13.03
CA LEU A 222 -17.47 -1.54 12.21
C LEU A 222 -18.76 -2.34 12.41
N GLY A 223 -19.39 -2.20 13.58
CA GLY A 223 -20.62 -2.90 13.91
C GLY A 223 -20.43 -4.42 13.84
N SER A 224 -21.36 -5.10 13.15
CA SER A 224 -21.31 -6.54 12.95
C SER A 224 -20.25 -6.98 11.92
N ASN A 225 -19.71 -6.05 11.12
CA ASN A 225 -18.70 -6.34 10.09
C ASN A 225 -17.30 -5.99 10.61
N ALA A 226 -16.92 -6.60 11.74
CA ALA A 226 -15.68 -6.30 12.43
C ALA A 226 -14.48 -7.17 12.02
N ARG A 227 -14.70 -8.24 11.25
CA ARG A 227 -13.65 -9.18 10.90
C ARG A 227 -12.93 -8.74 9.63
N PHE A 228 -11.61 -8.90 9.62
CA PHE A 228 -10.76 -8.65 8.46
C PHE A 228 -11.12 -9.65 7.36
N GLY A 229 -11.63 -9.14 6.24
CA GLY A 229 -12.00 -9.92 5.05
C GLY A 229 -10.94 -9.93 3.96
N GLY A 230 -9.85 -9.19 4.14
CA GLY A 230 -8.81 -9.00 3.14
C GLY A 230 -8.83 -7.62 2.49
N ILE A 231 -7.82 -7.36 1.67
CA ILE A 231 -7.63 -6.12 0.92
C ILE A 231 -7.66 -6.46 -0.56
N VAL A 232 -8.43 -5.70 -1.33
CA VAL A 232 -8.58 -5.90 -2.78
C VAL A 232 -8.33 -4.62 -3.56
N ARG A 233 -7.92 -4.77 -4.81
CA ARG A 233 -7.91 -3.67 -5.77
C ARG A 233 -9.31 -3.55 -6.36
N ASN A 234 -9.95 -2.41 -6.15
CA ASN A 234 -11.27 -2.10 -6.67
C ASN A 234 -11.29 -0.67 -7.18
N ASP A 235 -10.82 -0.48 -8.41
CA ASP A 235 -10.67 0.85 -9.01
C ASP A 235 -12.03 1.56 -9.18
N ASP A 236 -13.12 0.79 -9.38
CA ASP A 236 -14.48 1.31 -9.46
C ASP A 236 -14.94 1.91 -8.13
N PHE A 237 -14.73 1.19 -7.02
CA PHE A 237 -15.04 1.73 -5.68
C PHE A 237 -14.14 2.91 -5.31
N VAL A 238 -12.85 2.86 -5.67
CA VAL A 238 -11.95 4.00 -5.44
C VAL A 238 -12.46 5.23 -6.17
N LYS A 239 -12.90 5.08 -7.43
CA LYS A 239 -13.48 6.18 -8.22
C LYS A 239 -14.79 6.68 -7.61
N GLU A 240 -15.66 5.77 -7.16
CA GLU A 240 -16.92 6.10 -6.46
C GLU A 240 -16.65 6.93 -5.20
N ALA A 241 -15.70 6.50 -4.36
CA ALA A 241 -15.45 7.09 -3.06
C ALA A 241 -14.58 8.37 -3.12
N CYS A 242 -13.64 8.45 -4.08
CA CYS A 242 -12.65 9.53 -4.14
C CYS A 242 -12.88 10.51 -5.30
N GLY A 243 -13.78 10.21 -6.23
CA GLY A 243 -14.01 10.99 -7.46
C GLY A 243 -13.00 10.74 -8.58
N ASP A 244 -11.89 10.04 -8.30
CA ASP A 244 -10.87 9.62 -9.28
C ASP A 244 -10.22 8.30 -8.83
N VAL A 245 -9.55 7.61 -9.76
CA VAL A 245 -8.78 6.40 -9.47
C VAL A 245 -7.42 6.81 -8.89
N LEU A 246 -7.36 6.91 -7.56
CA LEU A 246 -6.14 7.29 -6.86
C LEU A 246 -5.13 6.14 -6.83
N PRO A 247 -3.85 6.37 -7.20
CA PRO A 247 -2.82 5.33 -7.14
C PRO A 247 -2.60 4.84 -5.71
N CYS A 248 -2.19 3.58 -5.59
CA CYS A 248 -1.91 2.92 -4.30
C CYS A 248 -3.09 2.87 -3.32
N THR A 249 -4.33 2.93 -3.82
CA THR A 249 -5.55 2.89 -3.00
C THR A 249 -6.26 1.56 -3.16
N PHE A 250 -6.59 0.91 -2.03
CA PHE A 250 -7.21 -0.41 -2.00
C PHE A 250 -8.41 -0.45 -1.07
N GLU A 251 -9.34 -1.36 -1.34
CA GLU A 251 -10.53 -1.60 -0.54
C GLU A 251 -10.23 -2.64 0.55
N LEU A 252 -10.46 -2.28 1.80
CA LEU A 252 -10.55 -3.21 2.92
C LEU A 252 -11.95 -3.81 2.97
N GLN A 253 -12.02 -5.12 2.74
CA GLN A 253 -13.22 -5.90 2.94
C GLN A 253 -13.40 -6.19 4.43
N CYS A 254 -14.57 -5.84 4.94
CA CYS A 254 -14.97 -6.11 6.30
C CYS A 254 -16.08 -7.16 6.26
N ILE A 255 -15.86 -8.31 6.89
CA ILE A 255 -16.83 -9.41 6.89
C ILE A 255 -17.50 -9.55 8.24
N HIS A 256 -18.65 -10.22 8.22
CA HIS A 256 -19.47 -10.43 9.41
C HIS A 256 -18.68 -11.18 10.49
N ASN A 257 -18.83 -10.73 11.73
CA ASN A 257 -18.23 -11.42 12.86
C ASN A 257 -19.10 -12.60 13.28
N TYR A 258 -18.57 -13.81 13.14
CA TYR A 258 -19.20 -15.00 13.72
C TYR A 258 -18.83 -15.12 15.21
N PRO A 259 -19.76 -15.58 16.07
CA PRO A 259 -19.45 -15.87 17.46
C PRO A 259 -18.30 -16.88 17.51
N LEU A 260 -17.26 -16.58 18.28
CA LEU A 260 -16.17 -17.52 18.51
C LEU A 260 -16.68 -18.66 19.38
N ASN A 261 -16.14 -19.87 19.16
CA ASN A 261 -16.39 -20.96 20.09
C ASN A 261 -15.70 -20.68 21.45
N GLN A 262 -16.11 -21.38 22.52
CA GLN A 262 -15.62 -21.09 23.88
C GLN A 262 -14.10 -21.19 24.01
N GLU A 263 -13.47 -22.13 23.30
CA GLU A 263 -12.02 -22.34 23.31
C GLU A 263 -11.27 -21.20 22.60
N GLU A 264 -11.71 -20.80 21.42
CA GLU A 264 -11.17 -19.66 20.68
C GLU A 264 -11.26 -18.37 21.49
N ALA A 265 -12.40 -18.15 22.16
CA ALA A 265 -12.63 -16.94 22.93
C ALA A 265 -11.80 -16.90 24.23
N ALA A 266 -11.61 -18.03 24.91
CA ALA A 266 -10.73 -18.13 26.07
C ALA A 266 -9.26 -17.86 25.72
N GLU A 267 -8.77 -18.42 24.61
CA GLU A 267 -7.42 -18.15 24.13
C GLU A 267 -7.24 -16.67 23.75
N GLN A 268 -8.24 -16.08 23.10
CA GLN A 268 -8.22 -14.68 22.72
C GLN A 268 -8.08 -13.75 23.93
N ARG A 269 -8.85 -14.00 25.00
CA ARG A 269 -8.73 -13.26 26.28
C ARG A 269 -7.33 -13.41 26.89
N ARG A 270 -6.76 -14.61 26.88
CA ARG A 270 -5.41 -14.87 27.39
C ARG A 270 -4.36 -14.05 26.64
N ARG A 271 -4.42 -14.01 25.30
CA ARG A 271 -3.49 -13.23 24.48
C ARG A 271 -3.65 -11.74 24.71
N HIS A 272 -4.89 -11.26 24.79
CA HIS A 272 -5.18 -9.87 25.09
C HIS A 272 -4.64 -9.45 26.48
N ALA A 273 -4.69 -10.34 27.47
CA ALA A 273 -4.09 -10.11 28.78
C ALA A 273 -2.55 -10.12 28.74
N GLN A 274 -1.94 -11.02 27.96
CA GLN A 274 -0.48 -11.10 27.82
C GLN A 274 0.13 -9.89 27.12
N ASP A 275 -0.56 -9.33 26.12
CA ASP A 275 -0.10 -8.12 25.42
C ASP A 275 -0.03 -6.92 26.38
N ARG A 276 -0.90 -6.91 27.41
CA ARG A 276 -0.90 -5.89 28.46
C ARG A 276 0.22 -6.06 29.48
N SER A 277 0.62 -7.30 29.78
CA SER A 277 1.70 -7.56 30.73
C SER A 277 3.09 -7.38 30.13
N ARG A 278 3.19 -7.22 28.81
CA ARG A 278 4.44 -6.80 28.18
C ARG A 278 4.74 -5.36 28.59
N PRO A 279 5.84 -5.10 29.33
CA PRO A 279 6.28 -3.74 29.56
C PRO A 279 6.52 -3.10 28.20
N ARG A 280 5.90 -1.94 27.96
CA ARG A 280 6.21 -1.09 26.81
C ARG A 280 7.70 -0.76 26.94
N SER A 281 8.56 -1.50 26.24
CA SER A 281 9.97 -1.16 26.15
C SER A 281 10.03 0.24 25.56
N ALA A 282 10.45 1.18 26.41
CA ALA A 282 10.66 2.57 26.06
C ALA A 282 11.61 2.60 24.87
N GLY A 283 11.06 2.83 23.68
CA GLY A 283 11.83 3.14 22.49
C GLY A 283 12.59 4.42 22.75
N SER A 284 13.85 4.26 23.15
CA SER A 284 14.91 5.26 23.24
C SER A 284 14.80 6.28 22.10
N THR A 285 14.12 7.39 22.37
CA THR A 285 14.34 8.64 21.67
C THR A 285 15.42 9.36 22.45
N ARG A 286 16.68 8.99 22.16
CA ARG A 286 17.86 9.72 22.61
C ARG A 286 17.89 11.04 21.82
N SER A 287 17.07 11.99 22.27
CA SER A 287 17.14 13.39 21.85
C SER A 287 18.41 13.98 22.47
N SER A 288 19.44 14.12 21.65
CA SER A 288 20.62 14.90 21.96
C SER A 288 20.22 16.39 22.03
N ARG A 289 19.81 16.85 23.21
CA ARG A 289 19.84 18.26 23.55
C ARG A 289 21.18 18.55 24.20
N GLY A 290 22.04 19.24 23.43
CA GLY A 290 23.26 19.84 23.94
C GLY A 290 22.93 20.78 25.09
N ARG A 291 23.54 20.51 26.25
CA ARG A 291 23.51 21.37 27.42
C ARG A 291 24.75 22.24 27.34
N THR A 292 24.54 23.51 26.99
CA THR A 292 25.52 24.58 27.15
C THR A 292 25.84 24.71 28.63
N THR A 293 27.10 24.50 29.00
CA THR A 293 27.65 24.80 30.31
C THR A 293 27.81 26.32 30.43
N VAL A 294 27.17 26.91 31.43
CA VAL A 294 27.52 28.23 31.94
C VAL A 294 28.38 27.95 33.17
N GLU A 295 29.64 28.39 33.12
CA GLU A 295 30.55 28.40 34.27
C GLU A 295 30.01 29.40 35.31
N GLU A 296 29.63 28.89 36.47
CA GLU A 296 29.65 29.67 37.71
C GLU A 296 31.07 29.54 38.27
N VAL A 297 31.69 30.70 38.49
CA VAL A 297 32.98 30.86 39.18
C VAL A 297 32.64 30.93 40.66
N ASP A 298 33.02 29.90 41.41
CA ASP A 298 33.07 29.95 42.87
C ASP A 298 34.44 30.49 43.28
N ASP A 299 34.41 31.65 43.94
CA ASP A 299 35.54 32.23 44.67
C ASP A 299 35.75 31.41 45.96
N GLU A 300 36.87 30.70 46.06
CA GLU A 300 37.41 30.16 47.31
C GLU A 300 38.68 30.94 47.69
N ASP A 301 38.56 31.66 48.80
CA ASP A 301 39.51 31.83 49.90
C ASP A 301 41.02 31.73 49.62
N GLU A 302 41.74 32.83 49.86
CA GLU A 302 43.17 32.80 50.20
C GLU A 302 43.38 33.34 51.62
N ASP A 303 44.22 32.60 52.32
CA ASP A 303 44.48 32.57 53.75
C ASP A 303 45.23 33.79 54.33
N ASP A 304 45.23 33.76 55.66
CA ASP A 304 46.38 33.97 56.55
C ASP A 304 46.39 35.20 57.47
N GLU A 305 46.39 34.84 58.75
CA GLU A 305 46.73 35.60 59.93
C GLU A 305 48.21 36.04 59.91
N GLU A 306 48.42 37.30 60.30
CA GLU A 306 49.51 37.91 61.10
C GLU A 306 50.12 39.19 60.51
#